data_AF-A0A7S2FAL9-F1
#
_entry.id   AF-A0A7S2FAL9-F1
#
_cell.length_a   1.000
_cell.length_b   1.000
_cell.length_c   1.000
_cell.angle_alpha   90.00
_cell.angle_beta   90.00
_cell.angle_gamma   90.00
#
_symmetry.space_group_name_H-M   'P 1'
#
loop_
_entity.id
_entity.type
_entity.pdbx_description
1 polymer ?
#
loop_
_entity_poly.entity_id
_entity_poly.type
_entity_poly.pdbx_seq_one_letter_code
_entity_poly.pdbx_strand_id
1 'polypeptide(L)'
;CPMDSAVVIALRRAGAVPFCKTTMTQLGDTWGGGSPAHGDTLNPWNTLRTTGGSSCGEGALVGGGGSPFGIGSDVGGSVRIPGAFCGICAFKPTAKRLTFNWEDFRTVLNHDG
;
A
#
# COMPACT_ATOMS: atom_id res chain seq x y z
N CYS A 1 -1.28 -11.48 15.22
CA CYS A 1 -0.11 -10.93 15.95
C CYS A 1 -0.37 -9.44 16.18
N PRO A 2 -0.36 -8.93 17.42
CA PRO A 2 -0.73 -7.54 17.73
C PRO A 2 0.40 -6.52 17.49
N MET A 3 1.34 -6.80 16.58
CA MET A 3 2.53 -5.98 16.35
C MET A 3 2.46 -5.23 15.03
N ASP A 4 2.91 -3.97 15.03
CA ASP A 4 3.11 -3.17 13.83
C ASP A 4 4.18 -3.80 12.92
N SER A 5 4.06 -3.57 11.60
CA SER A 5 5.07 -4.01 10.63
C SER A 5 6.33 -3.14 10.69
N ALA A 6 7.45 -3.65 10.15
CA ALA A 6 8.73 -2.92 10.10
C ALA A 6 8.58 -1.54 9.44
N VAL A 7 7.82 -1.49 8.34
CA VAL A 7 7.57 -0.26 7.61
C VAL A 7 6.77 0.73 8.47
N VAL A 8 5.73 0.27 9.17
CA VAL A 8 4.92 1.16 10.03
C VAL A 8 5.77 1.71 11.18
N ILE A 9 6.62 0.89 11.81
CA ILE A 9 7.53 1.36 12.87
C ILE A 9 8.53 2.38 12.34
N ALA A 10 9.19 2.09 11.22
CA ALA A 10 10.15 3.01 10.62
C ALA A 10 9.49 4.36 10.25
N LEU A 11 8.27 4.32 9.71
CA LEU A 11 7.50 5.52 9.38
C LEU A 11 7.12 6.30 10.64
N ARG A 12 6.64 5.65 11.70
CA ARG A 12 6.35 6.31 12.99
C ARG A 12 7.59 6.96 13.59
N ARG A 13 8.75 6.28 13.56
CA ARG A 13 10.04 6.83 14.00
C ARG A 13 10.46 8.05 13.17
N ALA A 14 10.14 8.07 11.89
CA ALA A 14 10.34 9.21 11.01
C ALA A 14 9.29 10.35 11.18
N GLY A 15 8.36 10.22 12.13
CA GLY A 15 7.34 11.23 12.42
C GLY A 15 6.04 11.11 11.60
N ALA A 16 5.87 10.02 10.85
CA ALA A 16 4.61 9.79 10.12
C ALA A 16 3.46 9.44 11.09
N VAL A 17 2.24 9.78 10.69
CA VAL A 17 1.01 9.49 11.44
C VAL A 17 0.14 8.51 10.63
N PRO A 18 0.27 7.19 10.82
CA PRO A 18 -0.63 6.22 10.17
C PRO A 18 -2.06 6.43 10.68
N PHE A 19 -3.00 6.71 9.77
CA PHE A 19 -4.36 7.13 10.15
C PHE A 19 -5.47 6.24 9.57
N CYS A 20 -5.17 5.39 8.59
CA CYS A 20 -6.14 4.44 8.04
C CYS A 20 -5.46 3.19 7.48
N LYS A 21 -6.27 2.17 7.20
CA LYS A 21 -5.93 1.04 6.35
C LYS A 21 -6.82 1.12 5.12
N THR A 22 -6.24 1.08 3.93
CA THR A 22 -7.01 1.15 2.70
C THR A 22 -7.43 -0.23 2.22
N THR A 23 -8.41 -0.27 1.33
CA THR A 23 -8.83 -1.50 0.64
C THR A 23 -7.72 -2.04 -0.27
N MET A 24 -7.71 -3.35 -0.45
CA MET A 24 -6.92 -4.05 -1.45
C MET A 24 -7.77 -5.12 -2.11
N THR A 25 -7.32 -5.67 -3.25
CA THR A 25 -8.00 -6.82 -3.84
C THR A 25 -7.87 -8.07 -2.97
N GLN A 26 -8.90 -8.91 -2.96
CA GLN A 26 -8.93 -10.08 -2.07
C GLN A 26 -7.71 -10.97 -2.35
N LEU A 27 -6.89 -11.18 -1.32
CA LEU A 27 -5.63 -11.94 -1.38
C LEU A 27 -4.62 -11.42 -2.44
N GLY A 28 -4.84 -10.24 -3.01
CA GLY A 28 -4.03 -9.70 -4.10
C GLY A 28 -4.25 -10.39 -5.45
N ASP A 29 -5.35 -11.11 -5.62
CA ASP A 29 -5.56 -12.08 -6.70
C ASP A 29 -6.07 -11.45 -8.02
N THR A 30 -6.42 -10.17 -8.00
CA THR A 30 -6.94 -9.47 -9.18
C THR A 30 -6.39 -8.06 -9.31
N TRP A 31 -6.42 -7.56 -10.55
CA TRP A 31 -6.11 -6.18 -10.93
C TRP A 31 -7.38 -5.31 -11.07
N GLY A 32 -8.57 -5.89 -10.95
CA GLY A 32 -9.82 -5.15 -10.83
C GLY A 32 -9.97 -4.66 -9.40
N GLY A 33 -9.68 -3.37 -9.16
CA GLY A 33 -9.64 -2.80 -7.81
C GLY A 33 -10.94 -2.97 -7.02
N GLY A 34 -10.83 -3.38 -5.75
CA GLY A 34 -11.96 -3.70 -4.88
C GLY A 34 -11.86 -5.07 -4.23
N SER A 35 -12.71 -5.36 -3.25
CA SER A 35 -12.79 -6.69 -2.62
C SER A 35 -14.24 -7.05 -2.29
N PRO A 36 -14.62 -8.34 -2.28
CA PRO A 36 -15.95 -8.76 -1.84
C PRO A 36 -16.33 -8.27 -0.43
N ALA A 37 -15.35 -8.08 0.46
CA ALA A 37 -15.59 -7.61 1.82
C ALA A 37 -15.91 -6.10 1.92
N HIS A 38 -15.43 -5.28 0.98
CA HIS A 38 -15.54 -3.81 1.05
C HIS A 38 -16.19 -3.18 -0.18
N GLY A 39 -16.52 -3.98 -1.20
CA GLY A 39 -16.96 -3.51 -2.50
C GLY A 39 -15.83 -2.96 -3.38
N ASP A 40 -16.24 -2.36 -4.49
CA ASP A 40 -15.34 -1.77 -5.48
C ASP A 40 -14.69 -0.50 -4.95
N THR A 41 -13.38 -0.36 -5.19
CA THR A 41 -12.68 0.88 -4.89
C THR A 41 -12.77 1.81 -6.11
N LEU A 42 -13.44 2.94 -5.93
CA LEU A 42 -13.72 3.89 -7.01
C LEU A 42 -12.49 4.71 -7.39
N ASN A 43 -12.28 4.89 -8.70
CA ASN A 43 -11.16 5.68 -9.21
C ASN A 43 -11.44 7.18 -9.02
N PRO A 44 -10.52 7.94 -8.41
CA PRO A 44 -10.73 9.36 -8.11
C PRO A 44 -10.92 10.22 -9.37
N TRP A 45 -10.41 9.79 -10.53
CA TRP A 45 -10.58 10.52 -11.79
C TRP A 45 -11.89 10.21 -12.49
N ASN A 46 -12.46 9.01 -12.29
CA ASN A 46 -13.73 8.59 -12.86
C ASN A 46 -14.26 7.36 -12.13
N THR A 47 -15.37 7.49 -11.43
CA THR A 47 -15.97 6.42 -10.61
C THR A 47 -16.46 5.20 -11.42
N LEU A 48 -16.58 5.32 -12.74
CA LEU A 48 -16.92 4.23 -13.66
C LEU A 48 -15.69 3.46 -14.17
N ARG A 49 -14.47 3.82 -13.72
CA ARG A 49 -13.21 3.18 -14.11
C ARG A 49 -12.60 2.47 -12.91
N THR A 50 -11.84 1.41 -13.19
CA THR A 50 -11.11 0.69 -12.15
C THR A 50 -9.95 1.53 -11.60
N THR A 51 -9.67 1.36 -10.32
CA THR A 51 -8.46 1.87 -9.65
C THR A 51 -7.23 1.03 -9.95
N GLY A 52 -7.38 -0.15 -10.56
CA GLY A 52 -6.30 -1.13 -10.64
C GLY A 52 -6.16 -1.93 -9.35
N GLY A 53 -5.23 -2.89 -9.30
CA GLY A 53 -5.01 -3.71 -8.12
C GLY A 53 -3.60 -4.30 -8.06
N SER A 54 -3.19 -4.88 -6.94
CA SER A 54 -4.02 -5.11 -5.74
C SER A 54 -4.13 -3.93 -4.78
N SER A 55 -3.24 -2.94 -4.82
CA SER A 55 -3.21 -1.79 -3.88
C SER A 55 -4.21 -0.69 -4.27
N CYS A 56 -5.46 -1.09 -4.55
CA CYS A 56 -6.49 -0.23 -5.12
C CYS A 56 -6.85 0.96 -4.24
N GLY A 57 -7.00 0.74 -2.93
CA GLY A 57 -7.36 1.78 -1.97
C GLY A 57 -6.24 2.81 -1.79
N GLU A 58 -4.97 2.39 -1.81
CA GLU A 58 -3.84 3.33 -1.74
C GLU A 58 -3.78 4.21 -2.99
N GLY A 59 -3.93 3.61 -4.18
CA GLY A 59 -3.99 4.37 -5.43
C GLY A 59 -5.11 5.40 -5.41
N ALA A 60 -6.32 5.00 -4.98
CA ALA A 60 -7.47 5.88 -4.91
C ALA A 60 -7.31 7.00 -3.86
N LEU A 61 -6.83 6.67 -2.66
CA LEU A 61 -6.68 7.63 -1.57
C LEU A 61 -5.63 8.69 -1.89
N VAL A 62 -4.47 8.28 -2.40
CA VAL A 62 -3.40 9.23 -2.78
C VAL A 62 -3.78 10.00 -4.04
N GLY A 63 -4.32 9.33 -5.06
CA GLY A 63 -4.78 10.00 -6.29
C GLY A 63 -5.93 10.99 -6.07
N GLY A 64 -6.77 10.74 -5.06
CA GLY A 64 -7.83 11.65 -4.61
C GLY A 64 -7.35 12.73 -3.64
N GLY A 65 -6.05 12.80 -3.30
CA GLY A 65 -5.47 13.80 -2.41
C GLY A 65 -5.75 13.59 -0.92
N GLY A 66 -6.21 12.40 -0.50
CA GLY A 66 -6.49 12.06 0.89
C GLY A 66 -5.25 11.69 1.72
N SER A 67 -4.12 11.41 1.08
CA SER A 67 -2.83 11.14 1.73
C SER A 67 -1.67 11.60 0.82
N PRO A 68 -0.55 12.11 1.37
CA PRO A 68 0.62 12.45 0.57
C PRO A 68 1.36 11.22 -0.01
N PHE A 69 1.26 10.06 0.64
CA PHE A 69 1.80 8.78 0.13
C PHE A 69 1.10 7.58 0.79
N GLY A 70 1.36 6.40 0.24
CA GLY A 70 0.77 5.14 0.68
C GLY A 70 1.76 3.97 0.65
N ILE A 71 1.41 2.86 1.30
CA ILE A 71 2.23 1.64 1.32
C ILE A 71 1.44 0.46 0.78
N GLY A 72 2.02 -0.25 -0.20
CA GLY A 72 1.43 -1.45 -0.78
C GLY A 72 2.48 -2.50 -1.15
N SER A 73 2.01 -3.67 -1.58
CA SER A 73 2.86 -4.78 -2.01
C SER A 73 2.82 -4.90 -3.53
N ASP A 74 3.97 -5.13 -4.17
CA ASP A 74 4.08 -5.23 -5.63
C ASP A 74 4.86 -6.48 -6.04
N VAL A 75 4.12 -7.55 -6.38
CA VAL A 75 4.67 -8.78 -6.95
C VAL A 75 4.60 -8.74 -8.47
N GLY A 76 3.42 -8.43 -9.03
CA GLY A 76 3.17 -8.40 -10.48
C GLY A 76 2.88 -7.01 -11.05
N GLY A 77 3.00 -5.94 -10.27
CA GLY A 77 2.52 -4.60 -10.63
C GLY A 77 1.58 -3.99 -9.61
N SER A 78 1.32 -4.65 -8.49
CA SER A 78 0.23 -4.30 -7.58
C SER A 78 0.31 -2.94 -6.90
N VAL A 79 1.43 -2.20 -6.99
CA VAL A 79 1.54 -0.79 -6.60
C VAL A 79 1.62 0.10 -7.85
N ARG A 80 2.35 -0.33 -8.88
CA ARG A 80 2.53 0.42 -10.13
C ARG A 80 1.25 0.53 -10.98
N ILE A 81 0.42 -0.52 -11.01
CA ILE A 81 -0.85 -0.54 -11.74
C ILE A 81 -1.83 0.46 -11.12
N PRO A 82 -2.13 0.43 -9.80
CA PRO A 82 -2.94 1.47 -9.20
C PRO A 82 -2.34 2.87 -9.31
N GLY A 83 -1.00 2.99 -9.23
CA GLY A 83 -0.32 4.26 -9.43
C GLY A 83 -0.61 4.86 -10.81
N ALA A 84 -0.44 4.07 -11.86
CA ALA A 84 -0.73 4.48 -13.22
C ALA A 84 -2.20 4.84 -13.43
N PHE A 85 -3.13 4.03 -12.90
CA PHE A 85 -4.57 4.22 -13.13
C PHE A 85 -5.16 5.36 -12.30
N CYS A 86 -4.60 5.63 -11.12
CA CYS A 86 -5.00 6.72 -10.25
C CYS A 86 -4.12 7.96 -10.41
N GLY A 87 -3.29 8.04 -11.46
CA GLY A 87 -2.57 9.26 -11.84
C GLY A 87 -1.49 9.72 -10.84
N ILE A 88 -0.85 8.79 -10.15
CA ILE A 88 0.19 9.07 -9.15
C ILE A 88 1.50 8.34 -9.48
N CYS A 89 2.61 8.86 -8.96
CA CYS A 89 3.87 8.15 -9.02
C CYS A 89 3.84 6.92 -8.11
N ALA A 90 4.34 5.79 -8.62
CA ALA A 90 4.43 4.54 -7.88
C ALA A 90 5.82 3.92 -8.05
N PHE A 91 6.40 3.45 -6.95
CA PHE A 91 7.74 2.90 -6.94
C PHE A 91 7.75 1.51 -6.30
N LYS A 92 8.26 0.53 -7.05
CA LYS A 92 8.62 -0.79 -6.52
C LYS A 92 10.15 -0.82 -6.34
N PRO A 93 10.66 -0.77 -5.10
CA PRO A 93 12.09 -0.88 -4.84
C PRO A 93 12.71 -2.16 -5.43
N THR A 94 14.03 -2.20 -5.45
CA THR A 94 14.79 -3.43 -5.70
C THR A 94 14.34 -4.53 -4.73
N ALA A 95 14.29 -5.78 -5.21
CA ALA A 95 13.87 -6.90 -4.39
C ALA A 95 14.65 -6.96 -3.06
N LYS A 96 13.97 -7.33 -1.98
CA LYS A 96 14.50 -7.41 -0.60
C LYS A 96 15.00 -6.09 0.00
N ARG A 97 14.79 -4.94 -0.65
CA ARG A 97 15.11 -3.63 -0.06
C ARG A 97 14.21 -3.27 1.11
N LEU A 98 12.95 -3.70 1.06
CA LEU A 98 12.00 -3.62 2.16
C LEU A 98 11.70 -5.05 2.63
N THR A 99 11.65 -5.23 3.95
CA THR A 99 11.42 -6.54 4.55
C THR A 99 9.95 -6.75 4.91
N PHE A 100 9.49 -7.98 4.66
CA PHE A 100 8.24 -8.54 5.18
C PHE A 100 8.50 -9.53 6.34
N ASN A 101 9.77 -9.81 6.65
CA ASN A 101 10.18 -10.81 7.63
C ASN A 101 10.23 -10.22 9.04
N TRP A 102 9.72 -11.00 10.00
CA TRP A 102 9.76 -10.70 11.42
C TRP A 102 11.18 -10.72 12.01
N GLU A 103 12.10 -11.49 11.44
CA GLU A 103 13.50 -11.52 11.90
C GLU A 103 14.23 -10.22 11.55
N ASP A 104 14.02 -9.69 10.35
CA ASP A 104 14.59 -8.41 9.95
C ASP A 104 13.98 -7.25 10.77
N PHE A 105 12.71 -7.37 11.15
CA PHE A 105 12.07 -6.44 12.07
C PHE A 105 12.77 -6.38 13.44
N ARG A 106 13.17 -7.53 14.00
CA ARG A 106 13.99 -7.56 15.22
C ARG A 106 15.30 -6.81 15.03
N THR A 107 15.92 -6.93 13.87
CA THR A 107 17.14 -6.19 13.55
C THR A 107 16.91 -4.67 13.57
N VAL A 108 15.81 -4.17 12.97
CA VAL A 108 15.45 -2.74 13.00
C VAL A 108 15.14 -2.23 14.41
N LEU A 109 14.58 -3.07 15.28
CA LEU A 109 14.38 -2.69 16.69
C LEU A 109 15.69 -2.69 17.49
N ASN A 110 16.55 -3.67 17.26
CA ASN A 110 17.78 -3.89 18.04
C ASN A 110 18.97 -3.02 17.60
N HIS A 111 18.93 -2.43 16.40
CA HIS A 111 20.00 -1.53 15.92
C HIS A 111 19.86 -0.09 16.44
N ASP A 112 18.76 0.22 17.15
CA ASP A 112 18.51 1.48 17.86
C ASP A 112 18.82 1.36 19.37
N GLY A 113 19.78 0.50 19.74
CA GLY A 113 20.36 0.40 21.09
C GLY A 113 21.64 1.22 21.22
#